data_AF-A0A382XA33-F1
#
_entry.id   AF-A0A382XA33-F1
#
_cell.length_a   1.000
_cell.length_b   1.000
_cell.length_c   1.000
_cell.angle_alpha   90.00
_cell.angle_beta   90.00
_cell.angle_gamma   90.00
#
_symmetry.space_group_name_H-M   'P 1'
#
loop_
_entity.id
_entity.type
_entity.pdbx_description
1 polymer ?
#
loop_
_entity_poly.entity_id
_entity_poly.type
_entity_poly.pdbx_seq_one_letter_code
_entity_poly.pdbx_strand_id
1 'polypeptide(L)'
;DYILKKANLKNDWLAAGLCGVFFAGIYFLVHWPFAEFLLSENGRNWFFATHVNKPYWAPIGPNDYDFWQYDYSPLGGAIPLTAVSFAGILKTSLMAAVSSIVGIWSGSWLSRLKR
;
A
#
# COMPACT_ATOMS: atom_id res chain seq x y z
N ASP A 1 -19.66 -1.17 -3.88
CA ASP A 1 -21.10 -0.80 -3.91
C ASP A 1 -22.00 -1.61 -2.98
N TYR A 2 -22.07 -2.95 -3.11
CA TYR A 2 -22.99 -3.76 -2.28
C TYR A 2 -22.77 -3.57 -0.76
N ILE A 3 -21.50 -3.55 -0.32
CA ILE A 3 -21.13 -3.32 1.09
C ILE A 3 -21.56 -1.93 1.57
N LEU A 4 -21.35 -0.89 0.77
CA LEU A 4 -21.73 0.50 1.10
C LEU A 4 -23.26 0.68 1.15
N LYS A 5 -23.98 0.07 0.19
CA LYS A 5 -25.45 0.04 0.18
C LYS A 5 -26.01 -0.68 1.41
N LYS A 6 -25.38 -1.79 1.83
CA LYS A 6 -25.74 -2.51 3.06
C LYS A 6 -25.40 -1.71 4.33
N ALA A 7 -24.30 -0.95 4.31
CA ALA A 7 -23.91 -0.04 5.39
C ALA A 7 -24.79 1.21 5.51
N ASN A 8 -25.71 1.43 4.57
CA ASN A 8 -26.67 2.54 4.55
C ASN A 8 -26.02 3.94 4.64
N LEU A 9 -24.78 4.04 4.14
CA LEU A 9 -24.05 5.31 4.08
C LEU A 9 -24.61 6.15 2.93
N LYS A 10 -25.39 7.17 3.26
CA LYS A 10 -26.00 8.08 2.28
C LYS A 10 -25.02 9.14 1.73
N ASN A 11 -23.88 9.33 2.38
CA ASN A 11 -22.88 10.33 1.99
C ASN A 11 -21.66 9.64 1.37
N ASP A 12 -21.52 9.76 0.05
CA ASP A 12 -20.44 9.17 -0.74
C ASP A 12 -19.06 9.67 -0.30
N TRP A 13 -18.95 10.92 0.15
CA TRP A 13 -17.69 11.49 0.64
C TRP A 13 -17.22 10.84 1.94
N LEU A 14 -18.15 10.63 2.86
CA LEU A 14 -17.86 9.95 4.12
C LEU A 14 -17.54 8.47 3.88
N ALA A 15 -18.29 7.81 2.98
CA ALA A 15 -18.00 6.45 2.56
C ALA A 15 -16.59 6.32 1.95
N ALA A 16 -16.22 7.22 1.04
CA ALA A 16 -14.89 7.22 0.42
C ALA A 16 -13.77 7.47 1.44
N GLY A 17 -13.98 8.42 2.36
CA GLY A 17 -13.04 8.69 3.45
C GLY A 17 -12.80 7.46 4.33
N LEU A 18 -13.89 6.81 4.77
CA LEU A 18 -13.79 5.56 5.54
C LEU A 18 -13.10 4.46 4.74
N CYS A 19 -13.48 4.25 3.47
CA CYS A 19 -12.83 3.26 2.62
C CYS A 19 -11.32 3.50 2.50
N GLY A 20 -10.89 4.75 2.28
CA GLY A 20 -9.47 5.10 2.21
C GLY A 20 -8.71 4.80 3.50
N VAL A 21 -9.27 5.20 4.65
CA VAL A 21 -8.67 4.95 5.97
C VAL A 21 -8.61 3.45 6.29
N PHE A 22 -9.70 2.72 6.08
CA PHE A 22 -9.73 1.27 6.32
C PHE A 22 -8.79 0.52 5.40
N PHE A 23 -8.76 0.87 4.11
CA PHE A 23 -7.84 0.27 3.16
C PHE A 23 -6.39 0.50 3.57
N ALA A 24 -5.99 1.74 3.85
CA ALA A 24 -4.64 2.07 4.28
C ALA A 24 -4.27 1.36 5.59
N GLY A 25 -5.19 1.30 6.56
CA GLY A 25 -4.99 0.61 7.83
C GLY A 25 -4.78 -0.89 7.65
N ILE A 26 -5.65 -1.56 6.90
CA ILE A 26 -5.52 -3.00 6.62
C ILE A 26 -4.25 -3.28 5.83
N TYR A 27 -3.98 -2.49 4.79
CA TYR A 27 -2.79 -2.64 3.98
C TYR A 27 -1.53 -2.58 4.84
N PHE A 28 -1.42 -1.56 5.69
CA PHE A 28 -0.29 -1.40 6.60
C PHE A 28 -0.18 -2.58 7.59
N LEU A 29 -1.26 -2.93 8.28
CA LEU A 29 -1.26 -3.99 9.30
C LEU A 29 -0.91 -5.37 8.73
N VAL A 30 -1.25 -5.62 7.47
CA VAL A 30 -0.95 -6.90 6.81
C VAL A 30 0.42 -6.89 6.15
N HIS A 31 0.77 -5.82 5.42
CA HIS A 31 2.02 -5.79 4.66
C HIS A 31 3.24 -5.59 5.55
N TRP A 32 3.13 -4.84 6.65
CA TRP A 32 4.26 -4.61 7.55
C TRP A 32 4.86 -5.90 8.12
N PRO A 33 4.09 -6.77 8.80
CA PRO A 33 4.64 -8.03 9.32
C PRO A 33 5.09 -8.97 8.20
N PHE A 34 4.43 -8.91 7.03
CA PHE A 34 4.85 -9.71 5.89
C PHE A 34 6.20 -9.26 5.32
N ALA A 35 6.46 -7.95 5.27
CA ALA A 35 7.75 -7.41 4.86
C ALA A 35 8.86 -7.81 5.84
N GLU A 36 8.62 -7.69 7.15
CA GLU A 36 9.54 -8.17 8.19
C GLU A 36 9.80 -9.68 8.07
N PHE A 37 8.76 -10.46 7.83
CA PHE A 37 8.88 -11.91 7.63
C PHE A 37 9.76 -12.26 6.42
N LEU A 38 9.60 -11.56 5.29
CA LEU A 38 10.40 -11.82 4.08
C LEU A 38 11.89 -11.49 4.29
N LEU A 39 12.20 -10.48 5.10
CA LEU A 39 13.56 -10.13 5.47
C LEU A 39 14.17 -11.11 6.50
N SER A 40 13.33 -11.70 7.35
CA SER A 40 13.78 -12.68 8.34
C SER A 40 14.35 -13.96 7.69
N GLU A 41 15.04 -14.77 8.50
CA GLU A 41 15.54 -16.07 8.07
C GLU A 41 14.43 -17.00 7.58
N ASN A 42 13.20 -16.85 8.09
CA ASN A 42 12.05 -17.65 7.68
C ASN A 42 11.63 -17.39 6.22
N GLY A 43 11.92 -16.21 5.68
CA GLY A 43 11.70 -15.89 4.26
C GLY A 43 12.67 -16.62 3.32
N ARG A 44 13.77 -17.17 3.84
CA ARG A 44 14.82 -17.85 3.06
C ARG A 44 14.47 -19.31 2.80
N ASN A 45 13.31 -19.55 2.22
CA ASN A 45 12.81 -20.88 1.90
C ASN A 45 12.61 -21.07 0.40
N TRP A 46 12.22 -22.27 -0.02
CA TRP A 46 12.02 -22.60 -1.43
C TRP A 46 10.85 -21.85 -2.08
N PHE A 47 9.88 -21.37 -1.29
CA PHE A 47 8.68 -20.71 -1.78
C PHE A 47 8.91 -19.21 -2.01
N PHE A 48 9.46 -18.49 -1.01
CA PHE A 48 9.73 -17.05 -1.13
C PHE A 48 11.12 -16.74 -1.69
N ALA A 49 12.08 -17.65 -1.51
CA ALA A 49 13.43 -17.60 -2.08
C ALA A 49 14.15 -16.24 -1.93
N THR A 50 13.96 -15.54 -0.79
CA THR A 50 14.47 -14.16 -0.62
C THR A 50 16.00 -14.03 -0.67
N HIS A 51 16.71 -15.15 -0.50
CA HIS A 51 18.17 -15.22 -0.66
C HIS A 51 18.63 -15.23 -2.13
N VAL A 52 17.76 -15.60 -3.08
CA VAL A 52 18.08 -15.67 -4.52
C VAL A 52 17.32 -14.61 -5.33
N ASN A 53 16.09 -14.31 -4.92
CA ASN A 53 15.20 -13.40 -5.64
C ASN A 53 15.52 -11.93 -5.28
N LYS A 54 16.71 -11.48 -5.67
CA LYS A 54 17.16 -10.10 -5.52
C LYS A 54 17.15 -9.39 -6.86
N PRO A 55 16.68 -8.14 -6.91
CA PRO A 55 16.76 -7.37 -8.14
C PRO A 55 18.23 -7.17 -8.52
N TYR A 56 18.53 -7.25 -9.81
CA TYR A 56 19.91 -7.19 -10.34
C TYR A 56 20.66 -5.91 -9.98
N TRP A 57 19.94 -4.82 -9.66
CA TRP A 57 20.48 -3.52 -9.30
C TRP A 57 20.74 -3.37 -7.80
N ALA A 58 20.27 -4.30 -6.96
CA ALA A 58 20.51 -4.24 -5.53
C ALA A 58 21.91 -4.77 -5.19
N PRO A 59 22.75 -3.99 -4.47
CA PRO A 59 24.06 -4.47 -4.04
C PRO A 59 23.89 -5.60 -3.02
N ILE A 60 24.60 -6.71 -3.25
CA ILE A 60 24.68 -7.84 -2.32
C ILE A 60 25.74 -7.51 -1.27
N GLY A 61 25.37 -7.58 0.01
CA GLY A 61 26.25 -7.20 1.11
C GLY A 61 25.72 -7.59 2.50
N PRO A 62 26.35 -7.10 3.58
CA PRO A 62 25.95 -7.44 4.94
C PRO A 62 24.51 -7.00 5.28
N ASN A 63 23.99 -5.97 4.63
CA ASN A 63 22.67 -5.38 4.89
C ASN A 63 21.57 -5.98 3.98
N ASP A 64 21.82 -7.18 3.48
CA ASP A 64 21.00 -7.91 2.50
C ASP A 64 19.57 -8.23 2.96
N TYR A 65 19.35 -8.16 4.26
CA TYR A 65 18.11 -8.51 4.96
C TYR A 65 17.63 -7.36 5.86
N ASP A 66 18.16 -6.16 5.65
CA ASP A 66 17.70 -4.96 6.32
C ASP A 66 16.77 -4.15 5.41
N PHE A 67 15.93 -3.32 6.03
CA PHE A 67 15.17 -2.34 5.27
C PHE A 67 16.09 -1.28 4.66
N TRP A 68 15.78 -0.92 3.42
CA TRP A 68 16.47 0.13 2.68
C TRP A 68 16.42 1.46 3.44
N GLN A 69 17.56 2.11 3.57
CA GLN A 69 17.69 3.45 4.18
C GLN A 69 17.53 4.57 3.16
N TYR A 70 17.71 4.26 1.88
CA TYR A 70 17.66 5.21 0.78
C TYR A 70 16.88 4.63 -0.39
N ASP A 71 16.14 5.50 -1.06
CA ASP A 71 15.58 5.27 -2.39
C ASP A 71 16.39 6.06 -3.42
N TYR A 72 16.27 5.74 -4.71
CA TYR A 72 17.01 6.42 -5.77
C TYR A 72 16.06 7.09 -6.75
N SER A 73 16.27 8.38 -7.00
CA SER A 73 15.51 9.11 -8.02
C SER A 73 15.86 8.60 -9.42
N PRO A 74 14.99 8.83 -10.42
CA PRO A 74 15.30 8.49 -11.82
C PRO A 74 16.58 9.16 -12.36
N LEU A 75 17.03 10.24 -11.72
CA LEU A 75 18.28 10.95 -12.04
C LEU A 75 19.46 10.53 -11.15
N GLY A 76 19.32 9.47 -10.36
CA GLY A 76 20.37 8.88 -9.53
C GLY A 76 20.58 9.53 -8.15
N GLY A 77 19.74 10.48 -7.75
CA GLY A 77 19.85 11.12 -6.44
C GLY A 77 19.32 10.22 -5.32
N ALA A 78 20.10 10.00 -4.26
CA ALA A 78 19.67 9.25 -3.09
C ALA A 78 18.66 10.08 -2.25
N ILE A 79 17.52 9.47 -1.94
CA ILE A 79 16.44 10.05 -1.14
C ILE A 79 16.38 9.27 0.17
N PRO A 80 16.64 9.88 1.34
CA PRO A 80 16.57 9.18 2.60
C PRO A 80 15.14 8.71 2.89
N LEU A 81 14.98 7.41 3.14
CA LEU A 81 13.72 6.84 3.57
C LEU A 81 13.53 7.18 5.04
N THR A 82 12.39 7.79 5.35
CA THR A 82 12.03 8.14 6.73
C THR A 82 11.18 7.03 7.34
N ALA A 83 11.29 6.84 8.65
CA ALA A 83 10.44 5.92 9.36
C ALA A 83 8.96 6.23 9.13
N VAL A 84 8.12 5.20 9.16
CA VAL A 84 6.67 5.35 8.97
C VAL A 84 6.14 6.33 10.02
N SER A 85 5.71 7.50 9.56
CA SER A 85 5.16 8.54 10.42
C SER A 85 3.64 8.53 10.33
N PHE A 86 2.99 8.97 11.41
CA PHE A 86 1.54 9.18 11.43
C PHE A 86 1.10 10.12 10.29
N ALA A 87 1.88 11.16 10.01
CA ALA A 87 1.63 12.07 8.90
C ALA A 87 1.69 11.37 7.53
N GLY A 88 2.62 10.41 7.34
CA GLY A 88 2.70 9.60 6.13
C GLY A 88 1.49 8.69 5.94
N ILE A 89 1.04 8.03 7.01
CA ILE A 89 -0.18 7.21 7.00
C ILE A 89 -1.40 8.08 6.69
N LEU A 90 -1.48 9.28 7.26
CA LEU A 90 -2.59 10.20 6.97
C LEU A 90 -2.58 10.64 5.50
N LYS A 91 -1.43 11.03 4.95
CA LYS A 91 -1.29 11.42 3.54
C LYS A 91 -1.70 10.29 2.59
N THR A 92 -1.22 9.07 2.84
CA THR A 92 -1.57 7.89 2.03
C THR A 92 -3.05 7.53 2.15
N SER A 93 -3.64 7.64 3.33
CA SER A 93 -5.09 7.45 3.55
C SER A 93 -5.92 8.48 2.78
N LEU A 94 -5.48 9.75 2.74
CA LEU A 94 -6.14 10.78 1.94
C LEU A 94 -6.06 10.49 0.45
N MET A 95 -4.90 10.05 -0.06
CA MET A 95 -4.77 9.63 -1.46
C MET A 95 -5.67 8.43 -1.78
N ALA A 96 -5.75 7.45 -0.87
CA ALA A 96 -6.64 6.31 -1.01
C ALA A 96 -8.13 6.73 -0.99
N ALA A 97 -8.50 7.72 -0.17
CA ALA A 97 -9.84 8.29 -0.15
C ALA A 97 -10.17 8.98 -1.48
N VAL A 98 -9.25 9.78 -2.03
CA VAL A 98 -9.42 10.40 -3.36
C VAL A 98 -9.60 9.35 -4.45
N SER A 99 -8.80 8.29 -4.43
CA SER A 99 -8.96 7.16 -5.35
C SER A 99 -10.34 6.48 -5.19
N SER A 100 -10.80 6.32 -3.94
CA SER A 100 -12.11 5.74 -3.64
C SER A 100 -13.27 6.60 -4.17
N ILE A 101 -13.15 7.93 -4.12
CA ILE A 101 -14.14 8.85 -4.72
C ILE A 101 -14.26 8.60 -6.22
N VAL A 102 -13.12 8.53 -6.92
CA VAL A 102 -13.10 8.26 -8.36
C VAL A 102 -13.77 6.91 -8.64
N GLY A 103 -13.46 5.88 -7.85
CA GLY A 103 -14.09 4.56 -7.98
C GLY A 103 -15.60 4.56 -7.78
N ILE A 104 -16.11 5.25 -6.76
CA ILE A 104 -17.57 5.38 -6.50
C ILE A 104 -18.25 6.13 -7.65
N TRP A 105 -17.64 7.22 -8.13
CA TRP A 105 -18.17 8.01 -9.22
C TRP A 105 -18.24 7.20 -10.53
N SER A 106 -17.13 6.55 -10.91
CA SER A 106 -17.07 5.69 -12.10
C SER A 106 -18.04 4.51 -11.99
N GLY A 107 -18.15 3.87 -10.83
CA GLY A 107 -19.09 2.78 -10.59
C GLY A 107 -20.56 3.22 -10.72
N SER A 108 -20.89 4.39 -10.17
CA SER A 108 -22.22 4.99 -10.30
C SER A 108 -22.56 5.30 -11.76
N TRP A 109 -21.62 5.86 -12.52
CA TRP A 109 -21.79 6.12 -13.95
C TRP A 109 -22.03 4.84 -14.75
N LEU A 110 -21.20 3.80 -14.56
CA LEU A 110 -21.35 2.51 -15.24
C LEU A 110 -22.69 1.84 -14.93
N SER A 111 -23.17 1.94 -13.69
CA SER A 111 -24.47 1.36 -13.30
C SER A 111 -25.66 1.97 -14.05
N ARG A 112 -25.53 3.21 -14.56
CA ARG A 112 -26.57 3.89 -15.34
C ARG A 112 -26.57 3.48 -16.81
N LEU A 113 -25.44 2.99 -17.33
CA LEU A 113 -25.31 2.54 -18.72
C LEU A 113 -25.96 1.17 -18.94
N LYS A 114 -26.03 0.34 -17.89
CA LYS A 114 -26.72 -0.95 -17.94
C LYS A 114 -28.18 -0.76 -17.55
N ARG A 115 -29.03 -0.47 -18.53
CA ARG A 115 -30.49 -0.63 -18.46
C ARG A 115 -30.89 -1.98 -19.02
#